data_AF-A0A8S2W6U8-F1
#
_entry.id   AF-A0A8S2W6U8-F1
#
_cell.length_a   1.000
_cell.length_b   1.000
_cell.length_c   1.000
_cell.angle_alpha   90.00
_cell.angle_beta   90.00
_cell.angle_gamma   90.00
#
_symmetry.space_group_name_H-M   'P 1'
#
loop_
_entity.id
_entity.type
_entity.pdbx_description
1 polymer ?
#
loop_
_entity_poly.entity_id
_entity_poly.type
_entity_poly.pdbx_seq_one_letter_code
_entity_poly.pdbx_strand_id
1 'polypeptide(L)' 'SKILGRYHETGSIRPGIIGGSKPKVATPKVVDAINNYKSQAPTMFAWEIRERLIADGICD' A
#
# COMPACT_ATOMS: atom_id res chain seq x y z
N SER A 1 -11.28 31.53 -9.95
CA SER A 1 -11.64 31.09 -8.59
C SER A 1 -11.23 29.62 -8.40
N LYS A 2 -10.38 29.28 -7.40
CA LYS A 2 -9.75 27.96 -7.24
C LYS A 2 -10.74 26.81 -7.01
N ILE A 3 -11.83 27.09 -6.30
CA ILE A 3 -12.89 26.10 -6.02
C ILE A 3 -13.70 25.80 -7.29
N LEU A 4 -14.03 26.84 -8.07
CA LEU A 4 -14.81 26.68 -9.30
C LEU A 4 -14.04 25.87 -10.36
N GLY A 5 -12.73 26.12 -10.52
CA GLY A 5 -11.88 25.32 -11.42
C GLY A 5 -11.90 23.83 -11.07
N ARG A 6 -11.72 23.49 -9.79
CA ARG A 6 -11.79 22.09 -9.32
C ARG A 6 -13.16 21.45 -9.58
N TYR A 7 -14.25 22.20 -9.41
CA TYR A 7 -15.60 21.68 -9.67
C TYR A 7 -15.80 21.33 -11.14
N HIS A 8 -15.33 22.17 -12.07
CA HIS A 8 -15.38 21.85 -13.50
C HIS A 8 -14.52 20.64 -13.88
N GLU A 9 -13.40 20.41 -13.19
CA GLU A 9 -12.49 19.27 -13.45
C GLU A 9 -12.95 17.95 -12.82
N THR A 10 -13.48 17.98 -11.59
CA THR A 10 -13.71 16.76 -10.77
C THR A 10 -15.15 16.58 -10.32
N GLY A 11 -16.00 17.59 -10.48
CA GLY A 11 -17.36 17.63 -9.90
C GLY A 11 -17.40 17.78 -8.38
N SER A 12 -16.25 17.89 -7.70
CA SER A 12 -16.16 17.91 -6.24
C SER A 12 -15.88 19.30 -5.69
N ILE A 13 -16.72 19.74 -4.75
CA ILE A 13 -16.46 20.91 -3.90
C ILE A 13 -15.59 20.58 -2.68
N ARG A 14 -15.33 19.29 -2.44
CA ARG A 14 -14.56 18.86 -1.27
C ARG A 14 -13.11 19.34 -1.42
N PRO A 15 -12.49 19.81 -0.34
CA PRO A 15 -11.07 20.10 -0.36
C PRO A 15 -10.30 18.83 -0.72
N GLY A 16 -9.19 18.97 -1.46
CA GLY A 16 -8.27 17.86 -1.67
C GLY A 16 -7.72 17.36 -0.34
N ILE A 17 -7.30 16.10 -0.29
CA ILE A 17 -6.68 15.52 0.91
C ILE A 17 -5.37 16.27 1.17
N ILE A 18 -5.25 16.89 2.34
CA ILE A 18 -4.04 17.58 2.79
C ILE A 18 -3.35 16.67 3.80
N GLY A 19 -2.14 16.23 3.45
CA GLY A 19 -1.35 15.32 4.29
C GLY A 19 -1.52 13.84 3.93
N GLY A 20 -0.50 13.06 4.28
CA GLY A 20 -0.35 11.64 3.95
C GLY A 20 1.05 11.36 3.41
N SER A 21 1.65 10.24 3.82
CA SER A 21 2.90 9.74 3.25
C SER A 21 2.60 8.62 2.26
N LYS A 22 3.35 8.58 1.16
CA LYS A 22 3.38 7.36 0.35
C LYS A 22 3.96 6.23 1.21
N PRO A 23 3.45 4.99 1.10
CA PRO A 23 4.03 3.86 1.83
C PRO A 23 5.50 3.69 1.43
N LYS A 24 6.42 3.82 2.40
CA LYS A 24 7.86 3.68 2.15
C LYS A 24 8.31 2.21 2.12
N VAL A 25 7.63 1.35 2.89
CA VAL A 25 8.01 -0.06 3.13
C VAL A 25 6.96 -1.04 2.60
N ALA A 26 5.67 -0.68 2.68
CA ALA A 26 4.57 -1.46 2.11
C ALA A 26 4.42 -1.19 0.61
N THR A 27 5.44 -1.53 -0.17
CA THR A 27 5.29 -1.54 -1.63
C THR A 27 4.22 -2.57 -2.01
N PRO A 28 3.44 -2.35 -3.08
CA PRO A 28 2.40 -3.29 -3.51
C PRO A 28 2.93 -4.73 -3.65
N LYS A 29 4.16 -4.89 -4.16
CA LYS A 29 4.85 -6.17 -4.29
C LYS A 29 5.01 -6.91 -2.96
N VAL A 30 5.39 -6.21 -1.89
CA VAL A 30 5.54 -6.81 -0.55
C VAL A 30 4.17 -7.23 0.00
N VAL A 31 3.14 -6.40 -0.17
CA VAL A 31 1.78 -6.70 0.29
C VAL A 31 1.20 -7.93 -0.42
N ASP A 32 1.37 -8.02 -1.74
CA ASP A 32 0.91 -9.16 -2.53
C ASP A 32 1.62 -10.45 -2.12
N ALA A 33 2.94 -10.39 -1.88
CA ALA A 33 3.71 -11.53 -1.40
C ALA A 33 3.25 -12.00 -0.02
N ILE A 34 3.04 -11.09 0.94
CA ILE A 34 2.50 -11.42 2.27
C ILE A 34 1.14 -12.12 2.15
N ASN A 35 0.23 -11.58 1.34
CA ASN A 35 -1.08 -12.18 1.13
C ASN A 35 -0.96 -13.59 0.55
N ASN A 36 -0.10 -13.78 -0.46
CA ASN A 36 0.12 -15.08 -1.08
C ASN A 36 0.67 -16.12 -0.08
N TYR A 37 1.68 -15.75 0.71
CA TYR A 37 2.23 -16.65 1.74
C TYR A 37 1.19 -17.01 2.80
N LYS A 38 0.36 -16.05 3.22
CA LYS A 38 -0.69 -16.29 4.21
C LYS A 38 -1.85 -17.11 3.66
N SER A 39 -2.17 -16.98 2.38
CA SER A 39 -3.16 -17.81 1.70
C SER A 39 -2.68 -19.26 1.53
N GLN A 40 -1.41 -19.48 1.24
CA GLN A 40 -0.82 -20.83 1.12
C GLN A 40 -0.60 -21.49 2.48
N ALA A 41 -0.16 -20.74 3.48
CA ALA A 41 0.11 -21.20 4.83
C ALA A 41 -0.52 -20.25 5.87
N PRO A 42 -1.81 -20.42 6.21
CA PRO A 42 -2.50 -19.57 7.18
C PRO A 42 -1.88 -19.59 8.57
N THR A 43 -1.18 -20.67 8.92
CA THR A 43 -0.46 -20.83 10.20
C THR A 43 0.87 -20.10 10.25
N MET A 44 1.43 -19.65 9.11
CA MET A 44 2.73 -19.00 9.05
C MET A 44 2.75 -17.69 9.84
N PHE A 45 3.69 -17.54 10.76
CA PHE A 45 3.85 -16.37 11.60
C PHE A 45 4.46 -15.18 10.84
N ALA A 46 4.24 -13.97 11.36
CA ALA A 46 4.72 -12.75 10.72
C ALA A 46 6.26 -12.71 10.56
N TRP A 47 7.01 -13.29 11.52
CA TRP A 47 8.47 -13.35 11.44
C TRP A 47 8.94 -14.32 10.35
N GLU A 48 8.25 -15.44 10.14
CA GLU A 48 8.53 -16.41 9.06
C GLU A 48 8.27 -15.78 7.69
N ILE A 49 7.18 -15.01 7.57
CA ILE A 49 6.89 -14.24 6.35
C ILE A 49 8.01 -13.23 6.08
N ARG A 50 8.52 -12.54 7.12
CA ARG A 50 9.64 -11.61 6.97
C ARG A 50 10.89 -12.31 6.48
N GLU A 51 11.28 -13.44 7.08
CA GLU A 51 12.44 -14.21 6.63
C GLU A 51 12.28 -14.67 5.18
N ARG A 52 11.07 -15.09 4.80
CA ARG A 52 10.77 -15.51 3.43
C ARG A 52 10.85 -14.34 2.43
N LEU A 53 10.34 -13.17 2.80
CA LEU A 53 10.42 -11.97 1.97
C LEU A 53 11.87 -11.53 1.72
N ILE A 54 12.74 -11.67 2.73
CA ILE A 54 14.18 -11.40 2.60
C ILE A 54 14.85 -12.47 1.74
N ALA A 55 14.55 -13.75 1.97
CA ALA A 55 15.10 -14.87 1.21
C ALA A 55 14.74 -14.82 -0.28
N ASP A 56 13.51 -14.40 -0.61
CA ASP A 56 13.03 -14.25 -1.99
C ASP A 56 13.45 -12.91 -2.62
N GLY A 57 14.21 -12.05 -1.90
CA GLY A 57 14.70 -10.76 -2.38
C GLY A 57 13.59 -9.73 -2.64
N ILE A 58 12.46 -9.86 -1.95
CA ILE A 58 11.29 -8.97 -2.09
C ILE A 58 11.41 -7.75 -1.16
N CYS A 59 12.03 -7.91 0.02
CA CYS A 59 12.39 -6.80 0.90
C CYS A 59 13.79 -6.96 1.50
N ASP A 60 14.39 -5.84 1.92
CA ASP A 60 15.61 -5.74 2.73
C ASP A 60 15.23 -5.40 4.19
#